data_AF-A0A561UVH9-F1
#
_entry.id   AF-A0A561UVH9-F1
#
_cell.length_a   1.000
_cell.length_b   1.000
_cell.length_c   1.000
_cell.angle_alpha   90.00
_cell.angle_beta   90.00
_cell.angle_gamma   90.00
#
_symmetry.space_group_name_H-M   'P 1'
#
loop_
_entity.id
_entity.type
_entity.pdbx_description
1 polymer ?
#
loop_
_entity_poly.entity_id
_entity_poly.type
_entity_poly.pdbx_seq_one_letter_code
_entity_poly.pdbx_strand_id
1 'polypeptide(L)'
;MLEVGRARKTIFVARYLRLRDLQREIEEGLNVMESSNGANSVIAYGKGGEIASNRRDEQEMFVLCLRILQSALVYVNTLMLQDILGEPELLTPADRRGLTPLFWSHVRPYGEVNLDMDMSG
;
A
#
# COMPACT_ATOMS: atom_id res chain seq x y z
N MET A 1 0.97 -9.54 35.25
CA MET A 1 0.59 -9.29 33.84
C MET A 1 1.78 -9.14 32.89
N LEU A 2 2.86 -8.43 33.27
CA LEU A 2 4.07 -8.27 32.44
C LEU A 2 4.73 -9.59 32.00
N GLU A 3 4.83 -10.56 32.90
CA GLU A 3 5.45 -11.87 32.63
C GLU A 3 4.69 -12.68 31.57
N VAL A 4 3.36 -12.65 31.63
CA VAL A 4 2.48 -13.33 30.65
C VAL A 4 2.65 -12.71 29.26
N GLY A 5 2.78 -11.38 29.19
CA GLY A 5 3.06 -10.67 27.93
C GLY A 5 4.41 -11.04 27.34
N ARG A 6 5.45 -11.18 28.18
CA ARG A 6 6.80 -11.59 27.76
C ARG A 6 6.80 -13.03 27.26
N ALA A 7 6.18 -13.95 27.99
CA ALA A 7 6.04 -15.35 27.59
C ALA A 7 5.30 -15.48 26.25
N ARG A 8 4.21 -14.74 26.06
CA ARG A 8 3.44 -14.74 24.80
C ARG A 8 4.28 -14.24 23.62
N LYS A 9 5.09 -13.19 23.80
CA LYS A 9 6.03 -12.71 22.78
C LYS A 9 7.09 -13.75 22.45
N THR A 10 7.71 -14.36 23.45
CA THR A 10 8.73 -15.41 23.25
C THR A 10 8.17 -16.61 22.49
N ILE A 11 6.97 -17.09 22.87
CA ILE A 11 6.29 -18.19 22.18
C ILE A 11 5.97 -17.80 20.73
N PHE A 12 5.50 -16.58 20.49
CA PHE A 12 5.23 -16.08 19.14
C PHE A 12 6.51 -16.05 18.30
N VAL A 13 7.61 -15.49 18.81
CA VAL A 13 8.90 -15.43 18.10
C VAL A 13 9.45 -16.83 17.82
N ALA A 14 9.37 -17.74 18.79
CA ALA A 14 9.80 -19.13 18.59
C ALA A 14 8.97 -19.84 17.50
N ARG A 15 7.65 -19.61 17.45
CA ARG A 15 6.79 -20.13 16.38
C ARG A 15 7.12 -19.49 15.03
N TYR A 16 7.31 -18.18 15.00
CA TYR A 16 7.70 -17.44 13.80
C TYR A 16 9.00 -17.98 13.22
N LEU A 17 10.04 -18.16 14.04
CA LEU A 17 11.32 -18.69 13.56
C LEU A 17 11.25 -20.15 13.11
N ARG A 18 10.34 -20.95 13.69
CA ARG A 18 10.22 -22.39 13.42
C ARG A 18 9.32 -22.72 12.24
N LEU A 19 8.28 -21.93 11.99
CA LEU A 19 7.23 -22.23 11.01
C LEU A 19 7.36 -21.31 9.80
N ARG A 20 7.82 -21.85 8.66
CA ARG A 20 7.98 -21.08 7.42
C ARG A 20 6.65 -20.56 6.86
N ASP A 21 5.57 -21.31 7.03
CA ASP A 21 4.25 -20.89 6.55
C ASP A 21 3.73 -19.70 7.35
N LEU A 22 3.99 -19.68 8.67
CA LEU A 22 3.68 -18.53 9.53
C LEU A 22 4.50 -17.28 9.15
N GLN A 23 5.77 -17.45 8.75
CA GLN A 23 6.58 -16.33 8.26
C GLN A 23 6.00 -15.75 6.97
N ARG A 24 5.69 -16.62 6.00
CA ARG A 24 5.11 -16.22 4.71
C ARG A 24 3.80 -15.48 4.89
N GLU A 25 2.89 -16.01 5.70
CA GLU A 25 1.60 -15.37 6.00
C GLU A 25 1.79 -13.97 6.60
N ILE A 26 2.72 -13.83 7.55
CA ILE A 26 3.01 -12.53 8.20
C ILE A 26 3.68 -11.57 7.23
N GLU A 27 4.66 -12.02 6.45
CA GLU A 27 5.37 -11.20 5.47
C GLU A 27 4.45 -10.76 4.32
N GLU A 28 3.56 -11.65 3.84
CA GLU A 28 2.53 -11.33 2.85
C GLU A 28 1.57 -10.27 3.40
N GLY A 29 1.08 -10.44 4.64
CA GLY A 29 0.23 -9.46 5.31
C GLY A 29 0.94 -8.12 5.56
N LEU A 30 2.22 -8.15 5.92
CA LEU A 30 3.04 -6.96 6.12
C LEU A 30 3.25 -6.22 4.80
N ASN A 31 3.56 -6.92 3.72
CA ASN A 31 3.78 -6.34 2.40
C ASN A 31 2.51 -5.64 1.86
N VAL A 32 1.32 -6.20 2.12
CA VAL A 32 0.03 -5.55 1.84
C VAL A 32 -0.14 -4.27 2.65
N MET A 33 0.15 -4.31 3.95
CA MET A 33 0.02 -3.15 4.84
C MET A 33 1.06 -2.06 4.53
N GLU A 34 2.29 -2.42 4.21
CA GLU A 34 3.36 -1.49 3.84
C GLU A 34 3.05 -0.82 2.51
N SER A 35 2.58 -1.58 1.50
CA SER A 35 2.15 -0.99 0.23
C SER A 35 0.92 -0.10 0.40
N SER A 36 -0.03 -0.50 1.24
CA SER A 36 -1.17 0.34 1.65
C SER A 36 -0.72 1.64 2.32
N ASN A 37 0.24 1.55 3.24
CA ASN A 37 0.77 2.73 3.94
C ASN A 37 1.55 3.64 3.00
N GLY A 38 2.25 3.04 2.04
CA GLY A 38 2.76 3.69 0.86
C GLY A 38 1.65 4.50 0.19
N ALA A 39 0.68 3.84 -0.45
CA ALA A 39 -0.41 4.49 -1.15
C ALA A 39 -1.05 5.65 -0.35
N ASN A 40 -1.25 5.46 0.95
CA ASN A 40 -1.77 6.49 1.86
C ASN A 40 -0.89 7.76 1.90
N SER A 41 0.44 7.62 1.92
CA SER A 41 1.37 8.77 1.91
C SER A 41 1.33 9.56 0.60
N VAL A 42 1.07 8.92 -0.54
CA VAL A 42 0.86 9.58 -1.84
C VAL A 42 -0.52 10.21 -1.95
N ILE A 43 -1.55 9.56 -1.41
CA ILE A 43 -2.92 10.08 -1.43
C ILE A 43 -3.06 11.28 -0.47
N ALA A 44 -2.42 11.23 0.70
CA ALA A 44 -2.43 12.31 1.70
C ALA A 44 -1.43 13.45 1.38
N TYR A 45 -0.94 13.51 0.14
CA TYR A 45 0.09 14.46 -0.27
C TYR A 45 -0.42 15.91 -0.19
N GLY A 46 0.30 16.77 0.55
CA GLY A 46 -0.03 18.19 0.76
C GLY A 46 0.26 18.74 2.16
N LYS A 47 0.24 17.90 3.21
CA LYS A 47 0.59 18.26 4.61
C LYS A 47 1.52 17.26 5.31
N GLY A 48 2.32 16.49 4.54
CA GLY A 48 3.22 15.48 5.11
C GLY A 48 2.50 14.28 5.76
N GLY A 49 1.23 14.04 5.44
CA GLY A 49 0.44 12.95 6.03
C GLY A 49 -0.05 13.20 7.47
N GLU A 50 0.23 14.38 8.05
CA GLU A 50 -0.25 14.72 9.38
C GLU A 50 -1.67 15.29 9.33
N ILE A 51 -2.59 14.61 10.05
CA ILE A 51 -3.90 15.17 10.36
C ILE A 51 -3.65 16.31 11.35
N ALA A 52 -3.55 17.55 10.84
CA ALA A 52 -3.34 18.75 11.64
C ALA A 52 -4.52 19.09 12.59
N SER A 53 -5.47 18.17 12.76
CA SER A 53 -6.64 18.32 13.62
C SER A 53 -6.55 17.37 14.80
N ASN A 54 -6.64 17.92 16.00
CA ASN A 54 -6.75 17.18 17.25
C ASN A 54 -8.19 16.70 17.51
N ARG A 55 -9.06 16.80 16.50
CA ARG A 55 -10.47 16.43 16.59
C ARG A 55 -10.69 15.05 15.97
N ARG A 56 -11.23 14.15 16.78
CA ARG A 56 -11.39 12.72 16.45
C ARG A 56 -12.35 12.47 15.28
N ASP A 57 -13.40 13.28 15.17
CA ASP A 57 -14.38 13.26 14.08
C ASP A 57 -13.74 13.54 12.71
N GLU A 58 -12.86 14.54 12.64
CA GLU A 58 -12.12 14.87 11.42
C GLU A 58 -11.10 13.79 11.04
N GLN A 59 -10.45 13.18 12.04
CA GLN A 59 -9.55 12.04 11.81
C GLN A 59 -10.28 10.81 11.28
N GLU A 60 -11.45 10.50 11.84
CA GLU A 60 -12.29 9.38 11.40
C GLU A 60 -12.77 9.58 9.96
N MET A 61 -13.28 10.78 9.64
CA MET A 61 -13.67 11.15 8.28
C MET A 61 -12.49 11.00 7.30
N PHE A 62 -11.30 11.48 7.68
CA PHE A 62 -10.11 11.38 6.85
C PHE A 62 -9.72 9.92 6.55
N VAL A 63 -9.72 9.06 7.57
CA VAL A 63 -9.44 7.63 7.41
C VAL A 63 -10.46 6.95 6.49
N LEU A 64 -11.74 7.30 6.59
CA LEU A 64 -12.79 6.78 5.73
C LEU A 64 -12.59 7.22 4.26
N CYS A 65 -12.31 8.50 4.02
CA CYS A 65 -12.00 9.01 2.68
C CYS A 65 -10.76 8.34 2.08
N LEU A 66 -9.70 8.19 2.88
CA LEU A 66 -8.47 7.50 2.48
C LEU A 66 -8.74 6.04 2.09
N ARG A 67 -9.61 5.35 2.84
CA ARG A 67 -10.01 3.97 2.53
C ARG A 67 -10.74 3.86 1.19
N ILE A 68 -11.60 4.84 0.87
CA ILE A 68 -12.29 4.89 -0.43
C ILE A 68 -11.27 5.09 -1.55
N LEU A 69 -10.35 6.04 -1.41
CA LEU A 69 -9.32 6.33 -2.41
C LEU A 69 -8.37 5.13 -2.61
N GLN A 70 -7.98 4.46 -1.53
CA GLN A 70 -7.21 3.24 -1.59
C GLN A 70 -7.96 2.13 -2.37
N SER A 71 -9.26 1.96 -2.09
CA SER A 71 -10.08 0.95 -2.78
C SER A 71 -10.21 1.27 -4.27
N ALA A 72 -10.37 2.54 -4.63
CA ALA A 72 -10.41 2.99 -6.01
C ALA A 72 -9.08 2.73 -6.74
N LEU A 73 -7.94 3.03 -6.11
CA LEU A 73 -6.61 2.75 -6.67
C LEU A 73 -6.42 1.25 -6.94
N VAL A 74 -6.76 0.39 -5.98
CA VAL A 74 -6.68 -1.08 -6.14
C VAL A 74 -7.57 -1.55 -7.28
N TYR A 75 -8.76 -0.99 -7.41
CA TYR A 75 -9.68 -1.33 -8.48
C TYR A 75 -9.10 -0.97 -9.87
N VAL A 76 -8.58 0.25 -10.03
CA VAL A 76 -7.93 0.68 -11.28
C VAL A 76 -6.71 -0.19 -11.60
N ASN A 77 -5.86 -0.47 -10.61
CA ASN A 77 -4.70 -1.34 -10.79
C ASN A 77 -5.08 -2.76 -11.22
N THR A 78 -6.21 -3.27 -10.71
CA THR A 78 -6.74 -4.58 -11.10
C THR A 78 -7.18 -4.57 -12.56
N LEU A 79 -7.87 -3.52 -13.02
CA LEU A 79 -8.24 -3.38 -14.43
C LEU A 79 -7.01 -3.31 -15.34
N MET A 80 -6.00 -2.51 -14.97
CA MET A 80 -4.74 -2.42 -15.73
C MET A 80 -4.02 -3.77 -15.82
N LEU A 81 -4.02 -4.55 -14.73
CA LEU A 81 -3.45 -5.90 -14.73
C LEU A 81 -4.26 -6.87 -15.60
N GLN A 82 -5.59 -6.78 -15.58
CA GLN A 82 -6.46 -7.61 -16.44
C GLN A 82 -6.19 -7.36 -17.92
N ASP A 83 -6.01 -6.10 -18.32
CA ASP A 83 -5.69 -5.74 -19.70
C ASP A 83 -4.37 -6.37 -20.15
N ILE A 84 -3.31 -6.27 -19.33
CA ILE A 84 -1.99 -6.85 -19.63
C ILE A 84 -2.05 -8.40 -19.63
N LEU A 85 -2.82 -8.99 -18.71
CA LEU A 85 -2.99 -10.45 -18.62
C LEU A 85 -3.82 -11.05 -19.77
N GLY A 86 -4.55 -10.21 -20.51
CA GLY A 86 -5.22 -10.61 -21.75
C GLY A 86 -4.24 -10.97 -22.87
N GLU A 87 -2.97 -10.61 -22.74
CA GLU A 87 -1.92 -10.90 -23.72
C GLU A 87 -1.16 -12.20 -23.35
N PRO A 88 -1.11 -13.21 -24.23
CA PRO A 88 -0.77 -14.58 -23.86
C PRO A 88 0.70 -14.84 -23.46
N GLU A 89 1.64 -13.92 -23.72
CA GLU A 89 3.08 -14.20 -23.68
C GLU A 89 3.89 -13.37 -22.65
N LEU A 90 3.24 -12.58 -21.80
CA LEU A 90 3.94 -11.55 -21.02
C LEU A 90 4.58 -12.02 -19.69
N LEU A 91 4.13 -13.12 -19.08
CA LEU A 91 4.48 -13.44 -17.70
C LEU A 91 4.96 -14.88 -17.49
N THR A 92 6.12 -15.02 -16.83
CA THR A 92 6.62 -16.29 -16.30
C THR A 92 5.82 -16.72 -15.05
N PRO A 93 5.94 -18.00 -14.63
CA PRO A 93 5.37 -18.43 -13.34
C PRO A 93 5.88 -17.65 -12.13
N ALA A 94 7.09 -17.07 -12.20
CA ALA A 94 7.63 -16.23 -11.14
C ALA A 94 6.91 -14.88 -11.08
N ASP A 95 6.68 -14.26 -12.24
CA ASP A 95 5.97 -12.98 -12.33
C ASP A 95 4.53 -13.10 -11.85
N ARG A 96 3.86 -14.20 -12.21
CA ARG A 96 2.49 -14.50 -11.73
C ARG A 96 2.39 -14.61 -10.21
N ARG A 97 3.44 -15.08 -9.53
CA ARG A 97 3.49 -15.14 -8.05
C ARG A 97 3.74 -13.78 -7.41
N GLY A 98 4.39 -12.86 -8.12
CA GLY A 98 4.67 -11.50 -7.65
C GLY A 98 3.58 -10.48 -8.00
N LEU A 99 2.56 -10.87 -8.76
CA LEU A 99 1.47 -9.99 -9.14
C LEU A 99 0.71 -9.48 -7.91
N THR A 100 0.60 -8.17 -7.82
CA THR A 100 -0.19 -7.49 -6.80
C THR A 100 -0.83 -6.25 -7.40
N PRO A 101 -2.10 -5.95 -7.10
CA PRO A 101 -2.72 -4.68 -7.48
C PRO A 101 -2.30 -3.54 -6.53
N LEU A 102 -1.36 -3.78 -5.62
CA LEU A 102 -0.88 -2.81 -4.63
C LEU A 102 0.40 -2.14 -5.11
N PHE A 103 0.34 -1.45 -6.24
CA PHE A 103 1.40 -0.58 -6.73
C PHE A 103 0.87 0.83 -6.98
N TRP A 104 1.77 1.81 -6.94
CA TRP A 104 1.40 3.22 -6.82
C TRP A 104 2.41 4.14 -7.51
N SER A 105 3.45 3.58 -8.13
CA SER A 105 4.50 4.30 -8.85
C SER A 105 3.99 5.10 -10.06
N HIS A 106 2.85 4.73 -10.64
CA HIS A 106 2.22 5.44 -11.75
C HIS A 106 1.35 6.63 -11.28
N VAL A 107 1.05 6.73 -9.99
CA VAL A 107 0.24 7.82 -9.44
C VAL A 107 1.11 9.08 -9.36
N ARG A 108 0.66 10.18 -9.97
CA ARG A 108 1.33 11.48 -9.94
C ARG A 108 0.65 12.41 -8.92
N PRO A 109 1.20 12.60 -7.71
CA PRO A 109 0.55 13.40 -6.66
C PRO A 109 0.41 14.88 -7.03
N TYR A 110 1.34 15.38 -7.85
CA TYR A 110 1.40 16.78 -8.31
C TYR A 110 0.68 17.02 -9.64
N GLY A 111 0.07 15.99 -10.24
CA GLY A 111 -0.44 16.04 -11.60
C GLY A 111 0.66 16.13 -12.66
N GLU A 112 0.31 16.63 -13.84
CA GLU A 112 1.26 16.86 -14.93
C GLU A 112 1.69 18.33 -14.97
N VAL A 113 3.00 18.56 -14.94
CA VAL A 113 3.56 19.90 -15.14
C VAL A 113 3.93 20.03 -16.60
N ASN A 114 3.07 20.69 -17.38
CA ASN A 114 3.40 21.13 -18.72
C ASN A 114 4.04 22.51 -18.62
N LEU A 115 5.37 22.56 -18.69
CA LEU A 115 6.12 23.82 -18.77
C LEU A 115 6.06 24.31 -20.21
N ASP A 116 5.36 25.41 -20.42
CA ASP A 116 5.44 26.17 -21.68
C ASP A 116 6.75 26.96 -21.67
N MET A 117 7.71 26.53 -22.49
CA MET A 117 9.06 27.09 -22.55
C MET A 117 9.22 28.16 -23.63
N ASP A 118 8.14 28.52 -24.34
CA ASP A 118 8.19 29.44 -25.49
C ASP A 118 8.10 30.92 -25.10
N MET A 119 8.19 31.24 -23.80
CA MET A 119 8.29 32.63 -23.33
C MET A 119 9.76 33.05 -23.15
N SER A 120 10.52 33.06 -24.24
CA SER A 120 11.75 33.85 -24.35
C SER A 120 11.42 35.18 -25.04
N GLY A 121 11.46 36.28 -24.27
CA GLY A 121 11.27 37.65 -24.75
C GLY A 121 12.45 38.21 -25.53
#